data_AF-A0A8E7PG60-F1
#
_entry.id   AF-A0A8E7PG60-F1
#
_cell.length_a   1.000
_cell.length_b   1.000
_cell.length_c   1.000
_cell.angle_alpha   90.00
_cell.angle_beta   90.00
_cell.angle_gamma   90.00
#
_symmetry.space_group_name_H-M   'P 1'
#
loop_
_entity.id
_entity.type
_entity.pdbx_description
1 polymer ?
#
loop_
_entity_poly.entity_id
_entity_poly.type
_entity_poly.pdbx_seq_one_letter_code
_entity_poly.pdbx_strand_id
1 'polypeptide(L)'
;MNQIANYNKSIHLLLISVEALDAYFFLNNNINNFYYKNNKNISENEYSYYLFTIYNLLYTKYLYFITLDILNDYCNNINSNKIFKYINRFEYIYRKRQHNNTKKNYIKKRSIKQIAINNLYIIYEITGRYGFYKFCHYISIIKKC
;
A
#
# COMPACT_ATOMS: atom_id res chain seq x y z
N MET A 1 -8.28 16.90 13.09
CA MET A 1 -8.24 15.41 13.02
C MET A 1 -6.83 14.96 13.37
N ASN A 2 -6.67 13.93 14.22
CA ASN A 2 -5.35 13.51 14.72
C ASN A 2 -4.42 13.07 13.57
N GLN A 3 -3.34 13.81 13.33
CA GLN A 3 -2.42 13.59 12.21
C GLN A 3 -1.84 12.16 12.20
N ILE A 4 -1.53 11.61 13.38
CA ILE A 4 -1.09 10.22 13.62
C ILE A 4 -2.05 9.19 12.98
N ALA A 5 -3.37 9.42 13.08
CA ALA A 5 -4.37 8.52 12.51
C ALA A 5 -4.39 8.55 10.97
N ASN A 6 -4.04 9.68 10.34
CA ASN A 6 -3.95 9.79 8.88
C ASN A 6 -2.67 9.15 8.32
N TYR A 7 -1.52 9.26 9.01
CA TYR A 7 -0.28 8.56 8.60
C TYR A 7 -0.47 7.05 8.55
N ASN A 8 -1.08 6.51 9.61
CA ASN A 8 -1.35 5.09 9.71
C ASN A 8 -2.25 4.62 8.56
N LYS A 9 -3.20 5.44 8.11
CA LYS A 9 -4.09 5.08 7.01
C LYS A 9 -3.36 4.98 5.66
N SER A 10 -2.51 5.95 5.32
CA SER A 10 -1.78 5.94 4.04
C SER A 10 -0.76 4.81 3.98
N ILE A 11 0.05 4.63 5.02
CA ILE A 11 0.98 3.50 5.12
C ILE A 11 0.23 2.17 5.07
N HIS A 12 -0.92 2.08 5.73
CA HIS A 12 -1.75 0.88 5.71
C HIS A 12 -2.30 0.56 4.32
N LEU A 13 -2.72 1.56 3.54
CA LEU A 13 -3.17 1.34 2.15
C LEU A 13 -2.02 0.89 1.25
N LEU A 14 -0.84 1.47 1.46
CA LEU A 14 0.35 1.16 0.69
C LEU A 14 0.82 -0.27 0.98
N LEU A 15 0.81 -0.69 2.25
CA LEU A 15 1.09 -2.06 2.65
C LEU A 15 0.04 -3.07 2.17
N ILE A 16 -1.27 -2.72 2.14
CA ILE A 16 -2.29 -3.56 1.50
C ILE A 16 -1.97 -3.73 0.01
N SER A 17 -1.53 -2.66 -0.65
CA SER A 17 -1.22 -2.69 -2.09
C SER A 17 -0.04 -3.59 -2.39
N VAL A 18 1.02 -3.50 -1.59
CA VAL A 18 2.17 -4.41 -1.67
C VAL A 18 1.76 -5.87 -1.47
N GLU A 19 0.93 -6.17 -0.47
CA GLU A 19 0.44 -7.53 -0.24
C GLU A 19 -0.55 -8.01 -1.31
N ALA A 20 -1.28 -7.08 -1.93
CA ALA A 20 -2.13 -7.40 -3.07
C ALA A 20 -1.29 -7.76 -4.32
N LEU A 21 -0.13 -7.11 -4.49
CA LEU A 21 0.87 -7.46 -5.52
C LEU A 21 1.53 -8.82 -5.21
N ASP A 22 1.67 -9.15 -3.93
CA ASP A 22 2.28 -10.39 -3.45
C ASP A 22 1.51 -11.68 -3.83
N ALA A 23 0.21 -11.59 -4.13
CA ALA A 23 -0.55 -12.75 -4.63
C ALA A 23 -0.01 -13.35 -5.95
N TYR A 24 0.92 -12.65 -6.60
CA TYR A 24 1.62 -13.15 -7.77
C TYR A 24 2.90 -13.92 -7.45
N PHE A 25 3.44 -13.90 -6.22
CA PHE A 25 4.86 -14.26 -6.03
C PHE A 25 5.39 -14.75 -4.67
N PHE A 26 4.57 -15.12 -3.68
CA PHE A 26 5.10 -15.77 -2.46
C PHE A 26 6.22 -14.96 -1.74
N LEU A 27 6.11 -13.64 -1.64
CA LEU A 27 6.94 -12.87 -0.72
C LEU A 27 6.51 -13.19 0.73
N ASN A 28 7.29 -14.07 1.35
CA ASN A 28 7.60 -14.15 2.78
C ASN A 28 6.54 -13.67 3.80
N ASN A 29 6.27 -14.54 4.80
CA ASN A 29 5.49 -14.29 6.03
C ASN A 29 5.81 -12.97 6.81
N ASN A 30 6.81 -12.21 6.40
CA ASN A 30 7.29 -10.99 7.01
C ASN A 30 6.35 -9.78 6.84
N ILE A 31 5.55 -9.68 5.76
CA ILE A 31 4.60 -8.54 5.57
C ILE A 31 3.53 -8.55 6.67
N ASN A 32 3.02 -9.73 7.03
CA ASN A 32 2.05 -9.88 8.13
C ASN A 32 2.61 -9.45 9.49
N ASN A 33 3.92 -9.61 9.73
CA ASN A 33 4.56 -9.20 10.98
C ASN A 33 4.64 -7.67 11.14
N PHE A 34 4.73 -6.89 10.04
CA PHE A 34 4.71 -5.42 10.11
C PHE A 34 3.35 -4.88 10.58
N TYR A 35 2.27 -5.53 10.17
CA TYR A 35 0.92 -5.11 10.53
C TYR A 35 0.60 -5.27 12.02
N TYR A 36 1.03 -6.38 12.63
CA TYR A 36 0.75 -6.65 14.05
C TYR A 36 1.46 -5.67 14.99
N LYS A 37 2.60 -5.12 14.56
CA LYS A 37 3.38 -4.16 15.35
C LYS A 37 2.80 -2.74 15.34
N ASN A 38 2.13 -2.32 14.26
CA ASN A 38 1.52 -0.99 14.11
C ASN A 38 0.29 -0.71 15.01
N ASN A 39 -0.18 -1.70 15.77
CA ASN A 39 -1.31 -1.55 16.72
C ASN A 39 -0.87 -1.27 18.18
N LYS A 40 0.44 -1.15 18.46
CA LYS A 40 0.96 -0.79 19.79
C LYS A 40 1.41 0.68 19.82
N ASN A 41 1.54 1.26 21.03
CA ASN A 41 2.18 2.56 21.21
C ASN A 41 3.65 2.45 20.80
N ILE A 42 3.96 2.91 19.58
CA ILE A 42 5.30 2.88 18.99
C ILE A 42 6.04 4.17 19.41
N SER A 43 7.27 4.04 19.91
CA SER A 43 8.15 5.19 20.17
C SER A 43 8.66 5.82 18.86
N GLU A 44 9.10 7.09 18.89
CA GLU A 44 9.59 7.78 17.68
C GLU A 44 10.77 7.07 16.99
N ASN A 45 11.68 6.47 17.77
CA ASN A 45 12.80 5.70 17.24
C ASN A 45 12.34 4.42 16.53
N GLU A 46 11.35 3.73 17.09
CA GLU A 46 10.76 2.56 16.47
C GLU A 46 10.00 2.95 15.19
N TYR A 47 9.33 4.11 15.16
CA TYR A 47 8.62 4.61 13.98
C TYR A 47 9.57 4.84 12.80
N SER A 48 10.72 5.46 13.04
CA SER A 48 11.75 5.67 12.01
C SER A 48 12.29 4.34 11.46
N TYR A 49 12.52 3.36 12.35
CA TYR A 49 12.91 2.01 11.94
C TYR A 49 11.82 1.32 11.09
N TYR A 50 10.54 1.46 11.45
CA TYR A 50 9.43 0.94 10.64
C TYR A 50 9.39 1.56 9.26
N LEU A 51 9.50 2.89 9.16
CA LEU A 51 9.51 3.57 7.87
C LEU A 51 10.67 3.14 6.98
N PHE A 52 11.87 3.02 7.55
CA PHE A 52 13.03 2.53 6.83
C PHE A 52 12.81 1.10 6.31
N THR A 53 12.22 0.24 7.14
CA THR A 53 11.97 -1.14 6.76
C THR A 53 10.90 -1.26 5.68
N ILE A 54 9.83 -0.46 5.77
CA ILE A 54 8.79 -0.35 4.73
C ILE A 54 9.41 0.13 3.42
N TYR A 55 10.28 1.14 3.46
CA TYR A 55 10.97 1.64 2.28
C TYR A 55 11.83 0.55 1.63
N ASN A 56 12.63 -0.20 2.40
CA ASN A 56 13.44 -1.29 1.86
C ASN A 56 12.59 -2.39 1.22
N LEU A 57 11.42 -2.68 1.80
CA LEU A 57 10.49 -3.64 1.25
C LEU A 57 9.92 -3.16 -0.09
N LEU A 58 9.61 -1.87 -0.19
CA LEU A 58 9.13 -1.24 -1.42
C LEU A 58 10.21 -1.17 -2.49
N TYR A 59 11.43 -0.79 -2.11
CA TYR A 59 12.53 -0.51 -3.02
C TYR A 59 13.23 -1.78 -3.53
N THR A 60 12.44 -2.71 -4.06
CA THR A 60 12.92 -3.89 -4.75
C THR A 60 12.71 -3.72 -6.26
N LYS A 61 13.73 -4.06 -7.08
CA LYS A 61 13.63 -4.03 -8.55
C LYS A 61 12.41 -4.82 -9.05
N TYR A 62 12.08 -5.87 -8.33
CA TYR A 62 10.97 -6.74 -8.62
C TYR A 62 9.60 -6.04 -8.47
N LEU A 63 9.36 -5.32 -7.37
CA LEU A 63 8.12 -4.55 -7.19
C LEU A 63 7.97 -3.49 -8.29
N TYR A 64 9.07 -2.87 -8.71
CA TYR A 64 9.05 -1.93 -9.83
C TYR A 64 8.49 -2.57 -11.10
N PHE A 65 9.02 -3.71 -11.53
CA PHE A 65 8.62 -4.35 -12.79
C PHE A 65 7.17 -4.82 -12.79
N ILE A 66 6.68 -5.41 -11.69
CA ILE A 66 5.30 -5.86 -11.61
C ILE A 66 4.32 -4.70 -11.54
N THR A 67 4.65 -3.68 -10.75
CA THR A 67 3.85 -2.47 -10.69
C THR A 67 3.74 -1.85 -12.08
N LEU A 68 4.86 -1.77 -12.80
CA LEU A 68 4.89 -1.26 -14.18
C LEU A 68 4.09 -2.13 -15.15
N ASP A 69 4.19 -3.46 -15.08
CA ASP A 69 3.41 -4.39 -15.92
C ASP A 69 1.90 -4.21 -15.71
N ILE A 70 1.45 -4.15 -14.45
CA ILE A 70 0.02 -3.95 -14.12
C ILE A 70 -0.45 -2.56 -14.55
N LEU A 71 0.36 -1.52 -14.37
CA LEU A 71 0.01 -0.16 -14.78
C LEU A 71 -0.05 -0.02 -16.30
N ASN A 72 0.90 -0.60 -17.03
CA ASN A 72 0.88 -0.62 -18.49
C ASN A 72 -0.38 -1.33 -19.00
N ASP A 73 -0.72 -2.47 -18.40
CA ASP A 73 -1.94 -3.20 -18.71
C ASP A 73 -3.19 -2.36 -18.37
N TYR A 74 -3.18 -1.55 -17.30
CA TYR A 74 -4.27 -0.63 -16.95
C TYR A 74 -4.46 0.50 -17.95
N CYS A 75 -3.37 1.10 -18.42
CA CYS A 75 -3.40 2.14 -19.43
C CYS A 75 -3.89 1.61 -20.79
N ASN A 76 -3.51 0.37 -21.14
CA ASN A 76 -3.80 -0.22 -22.44
C ASN A 76 -5.14 -0.98 -22.47
N ASN A 77 -5.55 -1.60 -21.37
CA ASN A 77 -6.77 -2.39 -21.25
C ASN A 77 -7.30 -2.44 -19.81
N ILE A 78 -8.16 -1.49 -19.44
CA ILE A 78 -8.73 -1.37 -18.09
C ILE A 78 -9.52 -2.60 -17.58
N ASN A 79 -9.91 -3.49 -18.50
CA ASN A 79 -10.69 -4.70 -18.21
C ASN A 79 -9.85 -5.98 -18.27
N SER A 80 -8.52 -5.86 -18.22
CA SER A 80 -7.65 -7.01 -18.25
C SER A 80 -7.84 -7.93 -17.03
N ASN A 81 -7.53 -9.21 -17.23
CA ASN A 81 -7.53 -10.19 -16.16
C ASN A 81 -6.48 -9.90 -15.08
N LYS A 82 -5.34 -9.27 -15.42
CA LYS A 82 -4.29 -8.96 -14.44
C LYS A 82 -4.75 -7.87 -13.47
N ILE A 83 -5.29 -6.77 -14.00
CA ILE A 83 -5.85 -5.67 -13.18
C ILE A 83 -6.98 -6.18 -12.30
N PHE A 84 -7.87 -7.01 -12.85
CA PHE A 84 -8.98 -7.56 -12.10
C PHE A 84 -8.52 -8.42 -10.92
N LYS A 85 -7.53 -9.30 -11.14
CA LYS A 85 -6.91 -10.10 -10.08
C LYS A 85 -6.27 -9.22 -9.00
N TYR A 86 -5.50 -8.19 -9.37
CA TYR A 86 -4.94 -7.24 -8.41
C TYR A 86 -6.02 -6.53 -7.60
N ILE A 87 -7.02 -5.92 -8.25
CA ILE A 87 -8.09 -5.17 -7.57
C ILE A 87 -8.87 -6.07 -6.62
N ASN A 88 -9.23 -7.28 -7.04
CA ASN A 88 -9.97 -8.21 -6.19
C ASN A 88 -9.15 -8.64 -4.98
N ARG A 89 -7.84 -8.84 -5.14
CA ARG A 89 -6.96 -9.18 -4.02
C ARG A 89 -6.82 -8.01 -3.06
N PHE A 90 -6.60 -6.81 -3.57
CA PHE A 90 -6.59 -5.58 -2.79
C PHE A 90 -7.89 -5.44 -2.00
N GLU A 91 -9.04 -5.59 -2.67
CA GLU A 91 -10.36 -5.51 -2.05
C GLU A 91 -10.54 -6.56 -0.95
N TYR A 92 -10.12 -7.80 -1.18
CA TYR A 92 -10.18 -8.88 -0.18
C TYR A 92 -9.38 -8.52 1.07
N ILE A 93 -8.10 -8.13 0.93
CA ILE A 93 -7.22 -7.79 2.05
C ILE A 93 -7.75 -6.55 2.78
N TYR A 94 -8.16 -5.53 2.02
CA TYR A 94 -8.76 -4.30 2.55
C TYR A 94 -9.99 -4.59 3.41
N ARG A 95 -10.92 -5.41 2.90
CA ARG A 95 -12.14 -5.80 3.63
C ARG A 95 -11.83 -6.66 4.84
N LYS A 96 -10.93 -7.65 4.73
CA LYS A 96 -10.49 -8.49 5.84
C LYS A 96 -9.94 -7.65 7.00
N ARG A 97 -9.15 -6.62 6.70
CA ARG A 97 -8.56 -5.72 7.70
C ARG A 97 -9.57 -4.71 8.26
N GLN A 98 -10.51 -4.23 7.45
CA GLN A 98 -11.60 -3.37 7.90
C GLN A 98 -12.58 -4.13 8.81
N HIS A 99 -12.84 -5.42 8.57
CA HIS A 99 -13.79 -6.21 9.35
C HIS A 99 -13.35 -6.41 10.82
N ASN A 100 -12.06 -6.28 11.11
CA ASN A 100 -11.51 -6.28 12.47
C ASN A 100 -11.71 -4.93 13.20
N ASN A 101 -12.03 -3.85 12.48
CA ASN A 101 -12.39 -2.56 13.03
C ASN A 101 -13.91 -2.38 12.95
N THR A 102 -14.59 -2.39 14.08
CA THR A 102 -16.05 -2.48 14.27
C THR A 102 -16.93 -1.39 13.62
N LYS A 103 -16.37 -0.48 12.80
CA LYS A 103 -17.13 0.50 12.02
C LYS A 103 -17.17 0.10 10.55
N LYS A 104 -18.25 -0.60 10.16
CA LYS A 104 -18.57 -0.96 8.76
C LYS A 104 -18.74 0.30 7.90
N ASN A 105 -17.65 0.83 7.36
CA ASN A 105 -17.70 1.86 6.33
C ASN A 105 -18.03 1.19 4.98
N TYR A 106 -19.24 1.41 4.49
CA TYR A 106 -19.68 1.00 3.16
C TYR A 106 -18.97 1.83 2.07
N ILE A 107 -17.69 1.55 1.84
CA ILE A 107 -16.97 2.12 0.71
C ILE A 107 -17.44 1.40 -0.55
N LYS A 108 -17.97 2.14 -1.53
CA LYS A 108 -18.46 1.60 -2.80
C LYS A 108 -17.32 0.88 -3.55
N LYS A 109 -17.61 -0.19 -4.29
CA LYS A 109 -16.61 -0.92 -5.10
C LYS A 109 -15.81 0.00 -6.05
N ARG A 110 -16.48 0.99 -6.66
CA ARG A 110 -15.84 2.01 -7.53
C ARG A 110 -14.77 2.82 -6.80
N SER A 111 -14.98 3.14 -5.51
CA SER A 111 -13.96 3.79 -4.69
C SER A 111 -12.78 2.87 -4.32
N ILE A 112 -13.02 1.56 -4.11
CA ILE A 112 -11.93 0.61 -3.81
C ILE A 112 -11.00 0.45 -5.01
N LYS A 113 -11.56 0.30 -6.22
CA LYS A 113 -10.77 0.26 -7.48
C LYS A 113 -9.87 1.50 -7.59
N GLN A 114 -10.42 2.69 -7.40
CA GLN A 114 -9.62 3.93 -7.51
C GLN A 114 -8.50 3.99 -6.46
N ILE A 115 -8.80 3.61 -5.21
CA ILE A 115 -7.77 3.56 -4.15
C ILE A 115 -6.67 2.58 -4.53
N ALA A 116 -7.01 1.39 -5.03
CA ALA A 116 -6.05 0.37 -5.42
C ALA A 116 -5.13 0.85 -6.55
N ILE A 117 -5.68 1.51 -7.57
CA ILE A 117 -4.91 2.05 -8.71
C ILE A 117 -4.03 3.23 -8.27
N ASN A 118 -4.55 4.15 -7.47
CA ASN A 118 -3.75 5.26 -6.95
C ASN A 118 -2.53 4.77 -6.16
N ASN A 119 -2.70 3.73 -5.33
CA ASN A 119 -1.57 3.17 -4.57
C ASN A 119 -0.58 2.41 -5.45
N LEU A 120 -1.01 1.76 -6.54
CA LEU A 120 -0.10 1.21 -7.57
C LEU A 120 0.79 2.30 -8.16
N TYR A 121 0.23 3.45 -8.53
CA TYR A 121 1.01 4.60 -9.01
C TYR A 121 2.01 5.09 -7.97
N ILE A 122 1.60 5.19 -6.71
CA ILE A 122 2.50 5.59 -5.61
C ILE A 122 3.65 4.60 -5.45
N ILE A 123 3.39 3.30 -5.51
CA ILE A 123 4.45 2.27 -5.46
C ILE A 123 5.39 2.41 -6.65
N TYR A 124 4.88 2.61 -7.86
CA TYR A 124 5.69 2.80 -9.06
C TYR A 124 6.63 4.01 -8.89
N GLU A 125 6.10 5.09 -8.33
CA GLU A 125 6.85 6.30 -8.04
C GLU A 125 7.95 6.07 -6.99
N ILE A 126 7.64 5.40 -5.87
CA ILE A 126 8.58 5.08 -4.80
C ILE A 126 9.67 4.11 -5.25
N THR A 127 9.35 3.20 -6.16
CA THR A 127 10.32 2.21 -6.66
C THR A 127 11.18 2.74 -7.80
N GLY A 128 10.82 3.90 -8.37
CA GLY A 128 11.57 4.57 -9.43
C GLY A 128 12.71 5.46 -8.94
N ARG A 129 13.13 6.38 -9.81
CA ARG A 129 14.14 7.40 -9.49
C ARG A 129 13.62 8.34 -8.40
N TYR A 130 14.50 8.72 -7.46
CA TYR A 130 14.15 9.54 -6.29
C TYR A 130 13.09 8.90 -5.37
N GLY A 131 13.07 7.56 -5.33
CA GLY A 131 12.11 6.77 -4.58
C GLY A 131 11.97 7.14 -3.11
N PHE A 132 13.10 7.37 -2.42
CA PHE A 132 13.10 7.78 -1.02
C PHE A 132 12.44 9.15 -0.82
N TYR A 133 12.76 10.14 -1.67
CA TYR A 133 12.09 11.45 -1.63
C TYR A 133 10.59 11.31 -1.86
N LYS A 134 10.16 10.50 -2.82
CA LYS A 134 8.74 10.25 -3.11
C LYS A 134 8.03 9.53 -1.97
N PHE A 135 8.70 8.58 -1.32
CA PHE A 135 8.20 7.91 -0.11
C PHE A 135 8.04 8.88 1.05
N CYS A 136 9.09 9.66 1.35
CA CYS A 136 9.04 10.71 2.35
C CYS A 136 7.97 11.74 2.03
N HIS A 137 7.82 12.15 0.77
CA HIS A 137 6.80 13.10 0.32
C HIS A 137 5.39 12.53 0.50
N TYR A 138 5.16 11.27 0.13
CA TYR A 138 3.90 10.57 0.34
C TYR A 138 3.52 10.50 1.82
N ILE A 139 4.51 10.26 2.68
CA ILE A 139 4.32 10.28 4.14
C ILE A 139 4.16 11.72 4.64
N SER A 140 4.89 12.70 4.10
CA SER A 140 4.98 14.08 4.61
C SER A 140 3.91 15.03 4.09
N ILE A 141 3.24 14.77 2.96
CA ILE A 141 2.05 15.50 2.51
C ILE A 141 0.97 15.51 3.62
N ILE A 142 1.03 14.56 4.55
CA ILE A 142 0.13 14.42 5.71
C ILE A 142 0.50 15.37 6.88
N LYS A 143 1.67 16.05 6.86
CA LYS A 143 2.03 17.08 7.85
C LYS A 143 1.32 18.43 7.64
N LYS A 144 0.82 18.72 6.42
CA LYS A 144 0.31 20.05 6.03
C LYS A 144 -1.20 20.15 5.79
N CYS A 145 -1.97 19.07 5.98
CA CYS A 145 -3.44 19.07 5.89
C CYS A 145 -4.08 18.64 7.20
#